data_AF-A0AAV2ZJ89-F1
#
_entry.id   AF-A0AAV2ZJ89-F1
#
_cell.length_a   1.000
_cell.length_b   1.000
_cell.length_c   1.000
_cell.angle_alpha   90.00
_cell.angle_beta   90.00
_cell.angle_gamma   90.00
#
_symmetry.space_group_name_H-M   'P 1'
#
loop_
_entity.id
_entity.type
_entity.pdbx_description
1 polymer ?
#
loop_
_entity_poly.entity_id
_entity_poly.type
_entity_poly.pdbx_seq_one_letter_code
_entity_poly.pdbx_strand_id
1 'polypeptide(L)'
;MYMFNKCVKCDLQAHLVEIFNVEPHEELIICKYYEKKLVDFCNAFKPSMPKSVLGTACMYFKRFYLNNSVMEHRPRIIMLTCAFLACKVDEFNVSSKQFVGNLPEDSDAQDKILEQILEYELLLIQQLNFHLIVHNPYRPFEGYLIDLKTRYPLLDNPEMLRKSADDFLSRVALTDACLLFTPSVIALTAILSSASRAGISMESYLMECLSLKDSREIMARLADGMK
;
A
#
# COMPACT_ATOMS: atom_id res chain seq x y z
N MET A 1 26.83 -49.36 16.71
CA MET A 1 27.19 -47.99 17.15
C MET A 1 26.70 -46.96 16.11
N TYR A 2 25.39 -46.89 15.85
CA TYR A 2 24.79 -46.05 14.79
C TYR A 2 23.47 -45.38 15.25
N MET A 3 23.39 -44.96 16.52
CA MET A 3 22.17 -44.41 17.13
C MET A 3 22.45 -43.18 18.02
N PHE A 4 23.50 -42.40 17.73
CA PHE A 4 23.82 -41.20 18.53
C PHE A 4 24.12 -39.91 17.75
N ASN A 5 24.07 -39.92 16.41
CA ASN A 5 24.41 -38.74 15.59
C ASN A 5 23.23 -38.04 14.90
N LYS A 6 21.98 -38.43 15.22
CA LYS A 6 20.77 -37.75 14.68
C LYS A 6 20.16 -36.72 15.63
N CYS A 7 20.45 -36.76 16.94
CA CYS A 7 19.89 -35.80 17.91
C CYS A 7 20.60 -34.44 17.84
N VAL A 8 21.95 -34.42 17.85
CA VAL A 8 22.73 -33.18 17.92
C VAL A 8 22.55 -32.26 16.71
N LYS A 9 22.33 -32.81 15.51
CA LYS A 9 22.05 -31.99 14.31
C LYS A 9 20.68 -31.33 14.33
N CYS A 10 19.68 -31.96 14.96
CA CYS A 10 18.35 -31.38 15.07
C CYS A 10 18.33 -30.25 16.11
N ASP A 11 19.04 -30.43 17.22
CA ASP A 11 19.13 -29.43 18.28
C ASP A 11 19.96 -28.20 17.87
N LEU A 12 21.04 -28.36 17.10
CA LEU A 12 21.80 -27.21 16.57
C LEU A 12 21.00 -26.41 15.54
N GLN A 13 20.20 -27.09 14.70
CA GLN A 13 19.39 -26.45 13.69
C GLN A 13 18.19 -25.73 14.32
N ALA A 14 17.61 -26.28 15.38
CA ALA A 14 16.61 -25.60 16.20
C ALA A 14 17.19 -24.37 16.95
N HIS A 15 18.38 -24.49 17.53
CA HIS A 15 19.03 -23.36 18.21
C HIS A 15 19.49 -22.25 17.26
N LEU A 16 19.94 -22.59 16.04
CA LEU A 16 20.26 -21.59 15.02
C LEU A 16 19.00 -20.88 14.52
N VAL A 17 17.87 -21.59 14.39
CA VAL A 17 16.58 -20.98 14.06
C VAL A 17 16.14 -20.00 15.17
N GLU A 18 16.36 -20.31 16.44
CA GLU A 18 16.09 -19.36 17.53
C GLU A 18 16.99 -18.11 17.52
N ILE A 19 18.25 -18.22 17.08
CA ILE A 19 19.20 -17.10 17.02
C ILE A 19 18.97 -16.19 15.81
N PHE A 20 18.47 -16.73 14.69
CA PHE A 20 18.23 -16.00 13.44
C PHE A 20 16.75 -15.71 13.16
N ASN A 21 15.84 -16.07 14.06
CA ASN A 21 14.42 -15.78 13.92
C ASN A 21 14.17 -14.29 14.09
N VAL A 22 13.48 -13.72 13.11
CA VAL A 22 13.00 -12.34 13.15
C VAL A 22 11.70 -12.32 13.94
N GLU A 23 11.62 -11.50 14.98
CA GLU A 23 10.38 -11.35 15.74
C GLU A 23 9.29 -10.63 14.90
N PRO A 24 7.99 -10.85 15.17
CA PRO A 24 6.91 -10.22 14.39
C PRO A 24 7.01 -8.68 14.33
N HIS A 25 7.53 -8.06 15.39
CA HIS A 25 7.71 -6.61 15.43
C HIS A 25 8.86 -6.15 14.52
N GLU A 26 9.92 -6.95 14.39
CA GLU A 26 11.05 -6.69 13.49
C GLU A 26 10.64 -6.92 12.03
N GLU A 27 9.86 -7.97 11.76
CA GLU A 27 9.28 -8.21 10.43
C GLU A 27 8.43 -7.01 10.01
N LEU A 28 7.60 -6.48 10.91
CA LEU A 28 6.78 -5.31 10.64
C LEU A 28 7.63 -4.06 10.33
N ILE A 29 8.76 -3.87 11.02
CA ILE A 29 9.70 -2.77 10.74
C ILE A 29 10.30 -2.93 9.34
N ILE A 30 10.70 -4.15 8.98
CA ILE A 30 11.24 -4.47 7.65
C ILE A 30 10.18 -4.23 6.57
N CYS A 31 8.95 -4.72 6.76
CA CYS A 31 7.83 -4.48 5.85
C CYS A 31 7.57 -2.99 5.66
N LYS A 32 7.49 -2.20 6.74
CA LYS A 32 7.30 -0.74 6.65
C LYS A 32 8.44 -0.04 5.92
N TYR A 33 9.68 -0.48 6.12
CA TYR A 33 10.84 0.04 5.40
C TYR A 33 10.70 -0.20 3.89
N TYR A 34 10.36 -1.43 3.48
CA TYR A 34 10.20 -1.77 2.07
C TYR A 34 8.94 -1.19 1.44
N GLU A 35 7.88 -1.00 2.21
CA GLU A 35 6.70 -0.27 1.75
C GLU A 35 7.03 1.20 1.42
N LYS A 36 7.86 1.85 2.24
CA LYS A 36 8.36 3.19 1.92
C LYS A 36 9.22 3.17 0.64
N LYS A 37 10.10 2.17 0.49
CA LYS A 37 10.90 1.99 -0.73
C LYS A 37 10.05 1.73 -1.98
N LEU A 38 8.92 1.04 -1.84
CA LEU A 38 7.95 0.83 -2.92
C LEU A 38 7.40 2.17 -3.41
N VAL A 39 6.93 2.99 -2.46
CA VAL A 39 6.41 4.32 -2.73
C VAL A 39 7.47 5.19 -3.42
N ASP A 40 8.70 5.19 -2.90
CA ASP A 40 9.83 5.94 -3.49
C ASP A 40 10.11 5.48 -4.94
N PHE A 41 10.16 4.16 -5.17
CA PHE A 41 10.38 3.58 -6.50
C PHE A 41 9.29 3.99 -7.49
N CYS A 42 8.01 3.82 -7.12
CA CYS A 42 6.87 4.17 -7.97
C CYS A 42 6.81 5.68 -8.26
N ASN A 43 7.12 6.54 -7.29
CA ASN A 43 7.14 7.99 -7.47
C ASN A 43 8.28 8.46 -8.38
N ALA A 44 9.44 7.79 -8.34
CA ALA A 44 10.58 8.09 -9.20
C ALA A 44 10.45 7.48 -10.62
N PHE A 45 9.54 6.52 -10.80
CA PHE A 45 9.38 5.72 -12.00
C PHE A 45 9.14 6.56 -13.28
N LYS A 46 9.76 6.13 -14.37
CA LYS A 46 9.65 6.69 -15.72
C LYS A 46 9.19 5.58 -16.68
N PRO A 47 8.02 5.73 -17.33
CA PRO A 47 7.13 6.90 -17.40
C PRO A 47 6.36 7.10 -16.08
N SER A 48 5.76 8.27 -15.87
CA SER A 48 5.08 8.60 -14.60
C SER A 48 4.02 7.54 -14.26
N MET A 49 4.20 6.86 -13.13
CA MET A 49 3.27 5.82 -12.68
C MET A 49 1.99 6.45 -12.10
N PRO A 50 0.79 6.01 -12.52
CA PRO A 50 -0.46 6.48 -11.93
C PRO A 50 -0.58 6.14 -10.45
N LYS A 51 -1.25 7.00 -9.67
CA LYS A 51 -1.49 6.76 -8.23
C LYS A 51 -2.27 5.47 -7.96
N SER A 52 -3.16 5.04 -8.87
CA SER A 52 -3.90 3.78 -8.72
C SER A 52 -2.97 2.58 -8.73
N VAL A 53 -2.00 2.55 -9.65
CA VAL A 53 -1.00 1.47 -9.77
C VAL A 53 -0.17 1.38 -8.49
N LEU A 54 0.29 2.52 -7.97
CA LEU A 54 1.00 2.58 -6.69
C LEU A 54 0.14 2.03 -5.54
N GLY A 55 -1.12 2.49 -5.42
CA GLY A 55 -2.03 2.03 -4.37
C GLY A 55 -2.29 0.51 -4.45
N THR A 56 -2.46 -0.01 -5.65
CA THR A 56 -2.61 -1.45 -5.92
C THR A 56 -1.35 -2.22 -5.51
N ALA A 57 -0.15 -1.72 -5.87
CA ALA A 57 1.11 -2.34 -5.49
C ALA A 57 1.33 -2.38 -3.96
N CYS A 58 1.05 -1.28 -3.27
CA CYS A 58 1.13 -1.24 -1.80
C CYS A 58 0.14 -2.21 -1.15
N MET A 59 -1.09 -2.30 -1.69
CA MET A 59 -2.09 -3.25 -1.19
C MET A 59 -1.63 -4.70 -1.36
N TYR A 60 -1.04 -5.05 -2.51
CA TYR A 60 -0.49 -6.39 -2.73
C TYR A 60 0.63 -6.70 -1.74
N PHE A 61 1.55 -5.76 -1.54
CA PHE A 61 2.66 -5.93 -0.61
C PHE A 61 2.17 -6.17 0.83
N LYS A 62 1.20 -5.37 1.30
CA LYS A 62 0.57 -5.56 2.61
C LYS A 62 -0.11 -6.92 2.71
N ARG A 63 -0.97 -7.28 1.75
CA ARG A 63 -1.70 -8.56 1.76
C ARG A 63 -0.76 -9.76 1.74
N PHE A 64 0.33 -9.69 0.99
CA PHE A 64 1.32 -10.76 0.91
C PHE A 64 1.94 -11.04 2.29
N TYR A 65 2.43 -10.00 2.97
CA TYR A 65 3.09 -10.14 4.27
C TYR A 65 2.13 -10.27 5.46
N LEU A 66 0.82 -10.29 5.26
CA LEU A 66 -0.13 -10.72 6.30
C LEU A 66 -0.04 -12.23 6.58
N ASN A 67 0.29 -13.02 5.56
CA ASN A 67 0.29 -14.49 5.63
C ASN A 67 1.64 -15.13 5.31
N ASN A 68 2.66 -14.33 4.95
CA ASN A 68 3.97 -14.81 4.56
C ASN A 68 5.06 -14.09 5.37
N SER A 69 6.18 -14.76 5.64
CA SER A 69 7.31 -14.21 6.40
C SER A 69 8.32 -13.52 5.49
N VAL A 70 8.95 -12.45 6.00
CA VAL A 70 10.09 -11.77 5.34
C VAL A 70 11.34 -12.65 5.28
N MET A 71 11.43 -13.68 6.14
CA MET A 71 12.53 -14.64 6.14
C MET A 71 12.44 -15.62 4.97
N GLU A 72 11.21 -15.98 4.56
CA GLU A 72 10.97 -16.89 3.45
C GLU A 72 11.04 -16.16 2.11
N HIS A 73 10.44 -14.98 2.03
CA HIS A 73 10.33 -14.21 0.80
C HIS A 73 10.95 -12.83 0.98
N ARG A 74 12.02 -12.55 0.22
CA ARG A 74 12.78 -11.31 0.33
C ARG A 74 11.92 -10.09 -0.06
N PRO A 75 11.69 -9.14 0.86
CA PRO A 75 10.81 -7.98 0.61
C PRO A 75 11.21 -7.13 -0.58
N ARG A 76 12.50 -7.02 -0.90
CA ARG A 76 12.96 -6.30 -2.09
C ARG A 76 12.36 -6.87 -3.38
N ILE A 77 12.33 -8.19 -3.52
CA ILE A 77 11.85 -8.84 -4.75
C ILE A 77 10.32 -8.78 -4.77
N ILE A 78 9.66 -9.15 -3.67
CA ILE A 78 8.20 -9.07 -3.56
C ILE A 78 7.69 -7.65 -3.83
N MET A 79 8.35 -6.62 -3.30
CA MET A 79 8.05 -5.22 -3.59
C MET A 79 8.02 -4.93 -5.09
N LEU A 80 9.07 -5.34 -5.81
CA LEU A 80 9.16 -5.12 -7.26
C LEU A 80 8.14 -5.97 -8.02
N THR A 81 7.90 -7.21 -7.60
CA THR A 81 6.87 -8.08 -8.16
C THR A 81 5.47 -7.49 -7.96
N CYS A 82 5.17 -6.89 -6.80
CA CYS A 82 3.92 -6.20 -6.55
C CYS A 82 3.72 -5.02 -7.49
N ALA A 83 4.74 -4.17 -7.67
CA ALA A 83 4.70 -3.06 -8.62
C ALA A 83 4.53 -3.56 -10.06
N PHE A 84 5.28 -4.59 -10.46
CA PHE A 84 5.21 -5.17 -11.80
C PHE A 84 3.84 -5.77 -12.12
N LEU A 85 3.27 -6.53 -11.17
CA LEU A 85 1.93 -7.10 -11.30
C LEU A 85 0.85 -6.01 -11.32
N ALA A 86 0.97 -5.00 -10.46
CA ALA A 86 0.04 -3.87 -10.44
C ALA A 86 0.02 -3.12 -11.77
N CYS A 87 1.19 -2.89 -12.41
CA CYS A 87 1.24 -2.29 -13.75
C CYS A 87 0.39 -3.07 -14.76
N LYS A 88 0.42 -4.40 -14.71
CA LYS A 88 -0.35 -5.26 -15.62
C LYS A 88 -1.84 -5.25 -15.31
N VAL A 89 -2.21 -5.32 -14.04
CA VAL A 89 -3.63 -5.37 -13.60
C VAL A 89 -4.34 -4.04 -13.86
N ASP A 90 -3.66 -2.92 -13.65
CA ASP A 90 -4.19 -1.57 -13.89
C ASP A 90 -3.99 -1.09 -15.35
N GLU A 91 -3.55 -1.98 -16.26
CA GLU A 91 -3.32 -1.69 -17.68
C GLU A 91 -2.31 -0.54 -17.94
N PHE A 92 -1.37 -0.32 -17.03
CA PHE A 92 -0.26 0.60 -17.22
C PHE A 92 0.81 -0.05 -18.10
N ASN A 93 0.73 0.23 -19.40
CA ASN A 93 1.53 -0.41 -20.43
C ASN A 93 3.02 -0.03 -20.36
N VAL A 94 3.80 -0.87 -19.67
CA VAL A 94 5.26 -0.74 -19.55
C VAL A 94 5.89 -2.10 -19.86
N SER A 95 6.90 -2.11 -20.73
CA SER A 95 7.62 -3.34 -21.04
C SER A 95 8.48 -3.81 -19.86
N SER A 96 8.73 -5.12 -19.74
CA SER A 96 9.55 -5.68 -18.66
C SER A 96 10.94 -5.04 -18.57
N LYS A 97 11.58 -4.80 -19.72
CA LYS A 97 12.89 -4.12 -19.78
C LYS A 97 12.81 -2.67 -19.32
N GLN A 98 11.76 -1.95 -19.69
CA GLN A 98 11.54 -0.58 -19.23
C GLN A 98 11.26 -0.52 -17.72
N PHE A 99 10.57 -1.53 -17.18
CA PHE A 99 10.33 -1.63 -15.74
C PHE A 99 11.64 -1.77 -14.95
N VAL A 100 12.48 -2.76 -15.29
CA VAL A 100 13.77 -2.93 -14.60
C VAL A 100 14.79 -1.86 -14.95
N GLY A 101 14.65 -1.18 -16.09
CA GLY A 101 15.47 -0.03 -16.44
C GLY A 101 15.28 1.20 -15.54
N ASN A 102 14.26 1.20 -14.66
CA ASN A 102 14.09 2.20 -13.61
C ASN A 102 14.89 1.90 -12.34
N LEU A 103 15.53 0.74 -12.29
CA LEU A 103 16.37 0.35 -11.18
C LEU A 103 17.78 0.94 -11.34
N PRO A 104 18.44 1.36 -10.24
CA PRO A 104 19.77 1.95 -10.30
C PRO A 104 20.89 0.93 -10.62
N GLU A 105 20.58 -0.36 -10.66
CA GLU A 105 21.52 -1.45 -10.97
C GLU A 105 21.96 -1.46 -12.45
N ASP A 106 23.07 -2.13 -12.72
CA ASP A 106 23.57 -2.38 -14.07
C ASP A 106 22.71 -3.40 -14.84
N SER A 107 22.86 -3.44 -16.17
CA SER A 107 22.02 -4.27 -17.05
C SER A 107 21.97 -5.75 -16.67
N ASP A 108 23.12 -6.35 -16.30
CA ASP A 108 23.18 -7.77 -15.95
C ASP A 108 22.44 -8.06 -14.63
N ALA A 109 22.52 -7.13 -13.68
CA ALA A 109 21.75 -7.22 -12.43
C ALA A 109 20.25 -6.95 -12.65
N GLN A 110 19.88 -6.03 -13.56
CA GLN A 110 18.49 -5.77 -13.93
C GLN A 110 17.84 -7.01 -14.55
N ASP A 111 18.54 -7.72 -15.44
CA ASP A 111 18.03 -8.95 -16.05
C ASP A 111 17.80 -10.06 -15.01
N LYS A 112 18.71 -10.24 -14.04
CA LYS A 112 18.53 -11.18 -12.92
C LYS A 112 17.36 -10.81 -12.01
N ILE A 113 17.17 -9.51 -11.75
CA ILE A 113 16.02 -9.03 -10.98
C ILE A 113 14.72 -9.30 -11.75
N LEU A 114 14.73 -9.11 -13.08
CA LEU A 114 13.58 -9.44 -13.91
C LEU A 114 13.24 -10.93 -13.85
N GLU A 115 14.23 -11.81 -13.95
CA GLU A 115 14.02 -13.26 -13.79
C GLU A 115 13.34 -13.57 -12.45
N GLN A 116 13.84 -13.00 -11.35
CA GLN A 116 13.23 -13.17 -10.02
C GLN A 116 11.81 -12.61 -9.96
N ILE A 117 11.54 -11.44 -10.56
CA ILE A 117 10.18 -10.88 -10.61
C ILE A 117 9.21 -11.85 -11.28
N LEU A 118 9.64 -12.46 -12.40
CA LEU A 118 8.82 -13.42 -13.16
C LEU A 118 8.60 -14.73 -12.41
N GLU A 119 9.61 -15.22 -11.68
CA GLU A 119 9.49 -16.40 -10.82
C GLU A 119 8.46 -16.20 -9.69
N TYR A 120 8.50 -15.03 -9.04
CA TYR A 120 7.63 -14.70 -7.92
C TYR A 120 6.23 -14.23 -8.35
N GLU A 121 5.99 -13.98 -9.63
CA GLU A 121 4.72 -13.43 -10.12
C GLU A 121 3.55 -14.37 -9.83
N LEU A 122 3.66 -15.65 -10.20
CA LEU A 122 2.59 -16.62 -9.97
C LEU A 122 2.38 -16.85 -8.47
N LEU A 123 3.47 -16.89 -7.69
CA LEU A 123 3.40 -17.01 -6.24
C LEU A 123 2.62 -15.84 -5.62
N LEU A 124 2.92 -14.60 -6.04
CA LEU A 124 2.19 -13.43 -5.56
C LEU A 124 0.70 -13.54 -5.86
N ILE A 125 0.31 -13.91 -7.08
CA ILE A 125 -1.10 -14.08 -7.46
C ILE A 125 -1.80 -15.13 -6.58
N GLN A 126 -1.13 -16.25 -6.31
CA GLN A 126 -1.63 -17.30 -5.43
C GLN A 126 -1.80 -16.82 -3.98
N GLN A 127 -0.81 -16.10 -3.45
CA GLN A 127 -0.84 -15.54 -2.08
C GLN A 127 -1.89 -14.43 -1.92
N LEU A 128 -2.29 -13.78 -3.01
CA LEU A 128 -3.42 -12.84 -3.05
C LEU A 128 -4.78 -13.52 -3.26
N ASN A 129 -4.83 -14.86 -3.25
CA ASN A 129 -6.03 -15.66 -3.53
C ASN A 129 -6.71 -15.28 -4.86
N PHE A 130 -5.93 -14.88 -5.86
CA PHE A 130 -6.42 -14.38 -7.16
C PHE A 130 -7.34 -13.15 -7.07
N HIS A 131 -7.38 -12.45 -5.93
CA HIS A 131 -8.13 -11.21 -5.73
C HIS A 131 -7.30 -9.98 -6.15
N LEU A 132 -7.10 -9.85 -7.46
CA LEU A 132 -6.23 -8.82 -8.04
C LEU A 132 -6.87 -7.42 -8.08
N ILE A 133 -8.19 -7.31 -8.12
CA ILE A 133 -8.85 -6.00 -8.17
C ILE A 133 -8.75 -5.30 -6.81
N VAL A 134 -8.09 -4.13 -6.79
CA VAL A 134 -7.95 -3.28 -5.60
C VAL A 134 -8.70 -1.97 -5.84
N HIS A 135 -9.61 -1.64 -4.94
CA HIS A 135 -10.29 -0.36 -4.95
C HIS A 135 -9.46 0.67 -4.18
N ASN A 136 -8.92 1.67 -4.89
CA ASN A 136 -8.10 2.72 -4.31
C ASN A 136 -8.92 3.96 -3.90
N PRO A 137 -8.50 4.73 -2.88
CA PRO A 137 -9.26 5.88 -2.37
C PRO A 137 -9.25 7.09 -3.32
N TYR A 138 -8.40 7.10 -4.35
CA TYR A 138 -8.28 8.23 -5.29
C TYR A 138 -9.55 8.47 -6.11
N ARG A 139 -10.25 7.40 -6.52
CA ARG A 139 -11.51 7.51 -7.28
C ARG A 139 -12.65 8.11 -6.46
N PRO A 140 -12.99 7.60 -5.25
CA PRO A 140 -14.01 8.23 -4.41
C PRO A 140 -13.60 9.63 -3.97
N PHE A 141 -12.30 9.90 -3.79
CA PHE A 141 -11.80 11.25 -3.51
C PHE A 141 -12.17 12.27 -4.59
N GLU A 142 -11.94 11.95 -5.87
CA GLU A 142 -12.40 12.81 -6.97
C GLU A 142 -13.93 12.96 -6.99
N GLY A 143 -14.65 11.88 -6.70
CA GLY A 143 -16.11 11.90 -6.60
C GLY A 143 -16.60 12.90 -5.55
N TYR A 144 -16.02 12.87 -4.34
CA TYR A 144 -16.35 13.82 -3.29
C TYR A 144 -15.94 15.25 -3.62
N LEU A 145 -14.82 15.47 -4.31
CA LEU A 145 -14.45 16.83 -4.75
C LEU A 145 -15.45 17.41 -5.77
N ILE A 146 -15.93 16.60 -6.72
CA ILE A 146 -16.98 17.00 -7.66
C ILE A 146 -18.29 17.28 -6.92
N ASP A 147 -18.62 16.44 -5.96
CA ASP A 147 -19.81 16.57 -5.13
C ASP A 147 -19.80 17.87 -4.31
N LEU A 148 -18.67 18.21 -3.69
CA LEU A 148 -18.49 19.48 -2.97
C LEU A 148 -18.67 20.69 -3.88
N LYS A 149 -18.10 20.65 -5.09
CA LYS A 149 -18.24 21.74 -6.08
C LYS A 149 -19.68 21.97 -6.53
N THR A 150 -20.52 20.94 -6.49
CA THR A 150 -21.88 20.98 -7.05
C THR A 150 -22.94 21.17 -5.98
N ARG A 151 -22.79 20.56 -4.80
CA ARG A 151 -23.81 20.53 -3.75
C ARG A 151 -23.45 21.33 -2.50
N TYR A 152 -22.21 21.83 -2.39
CA TYR A 152 -21.76 22.58 -1.21
C TYR A 152 -21.26 23.98 -1.58
N PRO A 153 -22.16 24.92 -1.94
CA PRO A 153 -21.80 26.27 -2.38
C PRO A 153 -21.17 27.13 -1.28
N LEU A 154 -21.22 26.70 -0.01
CA LEU A 154 -20.53 27.36 1.10
C LEU A 154 -19.00 27.29 0.99
N LEU A 155 -18.48 26.38 0.16
CA LEU A 155 -17.05 26.24 -0.10
C LEU A 155 -16.71 26.77 -1.49
N ASP A 156 -16.22 28.01 -1.56
CA ASP A 156 -15.93 28.71 -2.83
C ASP A 156 -14.93 27.96 -3.73
N ASN A 157 -13.91 27.33 -3.14
CA ASN A 157 -12.88 26.61 -3.90
C ASN A 157 -12.46 25.27 -3.24
N PRO A 158 -13.17 24.17 -3.52
CA PRO A 158 -12.82 22.84 -2.97
C PRO A 158 -11.43 22.33 -3.37
N GLU A 159 -10.84 22.84 -4.47
CA GLU A 159 -9.49 22.46 -4.90
C GLU A 159 -8.40 22.86 -3.90
N MET A 160 -8.66 23.84 -3.03
CA MET A 160 -7.72 24.20 -1.96
C MET A 160 -7.45 23.04 -0.99
N LEU A 161 -8.41 22.10 -0.86
CA LEU A 161 -8.28 20.93 0.00
C LEU A 161 -7.40 19.85 -0.63
N ARG A 162 -7.24 19.85 -1.96
CA ARG A 162 -6.63 18.73 -2.72
C ARG A 162 -5.23 18.39 -2.24
N LYS A 163 -4.36 19.39 -2.12
CA LYS A 163 -2.96 19.18 -1.70
C LYS A 163 -2.88 18.56 -0.31
N SER A 164 -3.64 19.11 0.64
CA SER A 164 -3.66 18.60 2.02
C SER A 164 -4.25 17.19 2.09
N ALA A 165 -5.24 16.89 1.25
CA ALA A 165 -5.90 15.59 1.21
C ALA A 165 -5.00 14.54 0.54
N ASP A 166 -4.28 14.91 -0.51
CA ASP A 166 -3.25 14.07 -1.14
C ASP A 166 -2.13 13.72 -0.15
N ASP A 167 -1.66 14.71 0.64
CA ASP A 167 -0.69 14.45 1.72
C ASP A 167 -1.26 13.49 2.77
N PHE A 168 -2.55 13.61 3.10
CA PHE A 168 -3.24 12.72 4.02
C PHE A 168 -3.33 11.30 3.44
N LEU A 169 -3.80 11.14 2.20
CA LEU A 169 -3.90 9.84 1.52
C LEU A 169 -2.53 9.15 1.38
N SER A 170 -1.47 9.94 1.17
CA SER A 170 -0.10 9.42 1.11
C SER A 170 0.35 8.87 2.47
N ARG A 171 -0.07 9.49 3.58
CA ARG A 171 0.16 8.95 4.93
C ARG A 171 -0.69 7.70 5.19
N VAL A 172 -1.97 7.70 4.78
CA VAL A 172 -2.87 6.54 4.91
C VAL A 172 -2.29 5.31 4.21
N ALA A 173 -1.70 5.50 3.02
CA ALA A 173 -1.12 4.39 2.26
C ALA A 173 -0.08 3.61 3.07
N LEU A 174 0.68 4.29 3.95
CA LEU A 174 1.73 3.71 4.81
C LEU A 174 1.21 3.09 6.12
N THR A 175 -0.11 3.09 6.34
CA THR A 175 -0.74 2.46 7.52
C THR A 175 -1.59 1.27 7.10
N ASP A 176 -2.16 0.56 8.07
CA ASP A 176 -3.05 -0.58 7.81
C ASP A 176 -4.49 -0.14 7.49
N ALA A 177 -4.75 1.17 7.43
CA ALA A 177 -6.09 1.71 7.18
C ALA A 177 -6.70 1.18 5.87
N CYS A 178 -5.90 0.99 4.82
CA CYS A 178 -6.38 0.44 3.54
C CYS A 178 -6.87 -1.02 3.65
N LEU A 179 -6.45 -1.76 4.67
CA LEU A 179 -6.94 -3.12 4.96
C LEU A 179 -8.19 -3.11 5.85
N LEU A 180 -8.34 -2.06 6.67
CA LEU A 180 -9.37 -1.99 7.73
C LEU A 180 -10.62 -1.21 7.32
N PHE A 181 -10.51 -0.27 6.38
CA PHE A 181 -11.59 0.65 6.02
C PHE A 181 -11.86 0.67 4.53
N THR A 182 -13.09 1.04 4.16
CA THR A 182 -13.46 1.16 2.75
C THR A 182 -12.80 2.40 2.11
N PRO A 183 -12.48 2.35 0.81
CA PRO A 183 -11.82 3.46 0.10
C PRO A 183 -12.61 4.78 0.16
N SER A 184 -13.95 4.70 0.18
CA SER A 184 -14.81 5.87 0.31
C SER A 184 -14.69 6.53 1.69
N VAL A 185 -14.63 5.74 2.77
CA VAL A 185 -14.43 6.27 4.13
C VAL A 185 -13.06 6.91 4.25
N ILE A 186 -12.02 6.31 3.69
CA ILE A 186 -10.66 6.88 3.65
C ILE A 186 -10.66 8.22 2.91
N ALA A 187 -11.27 8.27 1.72
CA ALA A 187 -11.35 9.48 0.90
C ALA A 187 -12.12 10.61 1.60
N LEU A 188 -13.27 10.29 2.21
CA LEU A 188 -14.05 11.27 2.96
C LEU A 188 -13.29 11.79 4.18
N THR A 189 -12.59 10.91 4.90
CA THR A 189 -11.75 11.30 6.05
C THR A 189 -10.62 12.22 5.62
N ALA A 190 -9.99 11.97 4.46
CA ALA A 190 -8.97 12.86 3.91
C ALA A 190 -9.49 14.27 3.68
N ILE A 191 -10.67 14.38 3.06
CA ILE A 191 -11.35 15.66 2.80
C ILE A 191 -11.71 16.38 4.10
N LEU A 192 -12.34 15.68 5.05
CA LEU A 192 -12.72 16.24 6.36
C LEU A 192 -11.50 16.71 7.16
N SER A 193 -10.43 15.92 7.18
CA SER A 193 -9.18 16.27 7.85
C SER A 193 -8.55 17.53 7.21
N SER A 194 -8.56 17.61 5.88
CA SER A 194 -8.06 18.79 5.16
C SER A 194 -8.88 20.04 5.41
N ALA A 195 -10.20 19.95 5.43
CA ALA A 195 -11.06 21.08 5.76
C ALA A 195 -10.90 21.53 7.21
N SER A 196 -10.82 20.58 8.15
CA SER A 196 -10.55 20.88 9.55
C SER A 196 -9.22 21.62 9.74
N ARG A 197 -8.16 21.20 9.01
CA ARG A 197 -6.87 21.93 8.99
C ARG A 197 -6.96 23.33 8.37
N ALA A 198 -7.89 23.53 7.43
CA ALA A 198 -8.18 24.84 6.85
C ALA A 198 -9.13 25.69 7.69
N GLY A 199 -9.60 25.20 8.84
CA GLY A 199 -10.57 25.89 9.71
C GLY A 199 -12.01 25.87 9.19
N ILE A 200 -12.33 24.99 8.24
CA ILE A 200 -13.65 24.89 7.60
C ILE A 200 -14.44 23.75 8.26
N SER A 201 -15.60 24.08 8.80
CA SER A 201 -16.55 23.06 9.28
C SER A 201 -17.38 22.52 8.11
N MET A 202 -17.36 21.19 7.94
CA MET A 202 -18.17 20.49 6.93
C MET A 202 -19.29 19.65 7.56
N GLU A 203 -19.76 20.04 8.75
CA GLU A 203 -20.86 19.35 9.44
C GLU A 203 -22.18 19.40 8.64
N SER A 204 -22.50 20.55 8.04
CA SER A 204 -23.66 20.71 7.16
C SER A 204 -23.58 19.79 5.95
N TYR A 205 -22.39 19.62 5.36
CA TYR A 205 -22.19 18.70 4.24
C TYR A 205 -22.49 17.24 4.64
N LEU A 206 -22.00 16.79 5.80
CA LEU A 206 -22.26 15.43 6.29
C LEU A 206 -23.75 15.17 6.55
N MET A 207 -24.44 16.14 7.16
CA MET A 207 -25.84 16.00 7.56
C MET A 207 -26.80 16.16 6.37
N GLU A 208 -26.60 17.19 5.55
CA GLU A 208 -27.54 17.58 4.49
C GLU A 208 -27.26 16.82 3.18
N CYS A 209 -26.00 16.65 2.81
CA CYS A 209 -25.64 16.07 1.51
C CYS A 209 -25.44 14.55 1.57
N LEU A 210 -24.93 14.02 2.69
CA LEU A 210 -24.60 12.60 2.82
C LEU A 210 -25.57 11.83 3.72
N SER A 211 -26.39 12.52 4.53
CA SER A 211 -27.35 11.89 5.46
C SER A 211 -26.70 10.86 6.41
N LEU A 212 -25.39 10.99 6.67
CA LEU A 212 -24.62 10.03 7.46
C LEU A 212 -24.66 10.40 8.95
N LYS A 213 -25.54 9.74 9.72
CA LYS A 213 -25.53 9.84 11.20
C LYS A 213 -24.53 8.87 11.85
N ASP A 214 -24.34 7.68 11.27
CA ASP A 214 -23.61 6.58 11.92
C ASP A 214 -22.11 6.49 11.55
N SER A 215 -21.66 7.08 10.44
CA SER A 215 -20.26 6.97 9.98
C SER A 215 -19.28 7.93 10.69
N ARG A 216 -19.77 8.78 11.59
CA ARG A 216 -18.98 9.82 12.26
C ARG A 216 -17.94 9.24 13.20
N GLU A 217 -18.31 8.19 13.94
CA GLU A 217 -17.41 7.51 14.89
C GLU A 217 -16.28 6.77 14.17
N ILE A 218 -16.57 6.11 13.05
CA ILE A 218 -15.58 5.41 12.21
C ILE A 218 -14.56 6.41 11.66
N MET A 219 -15.02 7.57 11.17
CA MET A 219 -14.14 8.62 10.64
C MET A 219 -13.31 9.31 11.73
N ALA A 220 -13.87 9.51 12.92
CA ALA A 220 -13.12 10.04 14.07
C ALA A 220 -12.00 9.08 14.51
N ARG A 221 -12.29 7.78 14.58
CA ARG A 221 -11.28 6.75 14.89
C ARG A 221 -10.14 6.72 13.86
N LEU A 222 -10.46 6.87 12.58
CA LEU A 222 -9.46 6.99 11.51
C LEU A 222 -8.62 8.27 11.64
N ALA A 223 -9.26 9.41 11.90
CA ALA A 223 -8.57 10.69 12.05
C ALA A 223 -7.67 10.73 13.29
N ASP A 224 -8.09 10.13 14.41
CA ASP A 224 -7.30 10.05 15.64
C ASP A 224 -6.17 9.04 15.56
N GLY A 225 -6.33 7.92 14.84
CA GLY A 225 -5.26 6.98 14.56
C GLY A 225 -4.17 7.51 13.61
N MET A 226 -4.37 8.71 13.06
CA MET A 226 -3.48 9.36 12.09
C MET A 226 -2.81 10.65 12.58
N LYS A 227 -3.12 11.09 13.81
CA LYS A 227 -2.40 12.17 14.50
C LYS A 227 -1.09 11.64 15.07
#